data_AF-A0A967TRV4-F1
#
_entry.id   AF-A0A967TRV4-F1
#
_cell.length_a   1.000
_cell.length_b   1.000
_cell.length_c   1.000
_cell.angle_alpha   90.00
_cell.angle_beta   90.00
_cell.angle_gamma   90.00
#
_symmetry.space_group_name_H-M   'P 1'
#
loop_
_entity.id
_entity.type
_entity.pdbx_description
1 polymer ?
#
loop_
_entity_poly.entity_id
_entity_poly.type
_entity_poly.pdbx_seq_one_letter_code
_entity_poly.pdbx_strand_id
1 'polypeptide(L)'
;MRRVRGDLWDWHADGHRIVISTNIGYCPETYRNNMGAGIAWQAARRYPELPEWYGRQCAAHGADTPVLERSDLGLLFFPVKPFVPHDPERGWAQNASLELIASRLAQLAELAAVGAPVAMSTVGAGPKGSGGGLDPAMVAELIERELDE
;
A
#
# COMPACT_ATOMS: atom_id res chain seq x y z
N MET A 1 14.78 10.99 -4.69
CA MET A 1 14.64 9.62 -4.12
C MET A 1 16.00 8.89 -4.01
N ARG A 2 16.19 7.90 -3.10
CA ARG A 2 17.41 7.03 -3.08
C ARG A 2 17.04 5.55 -3.20
N ARG A 3 17.58 4.86 -4.21
CA ARG A 3 17.39 3.39 -4.39
C ARG A 3 18.43 2.61 -3.58
N VAL A 4 17.98 1.63 -2.81
CA VAL A 4 18.83 0.77 -1.96
C VAL A 4 18.34 -0.68 -1.99
N ARG A 5 19.22 -1.62 -1.61
CA ARG A 5 18.85 -3.02 -1.37
C ARG A 5 18.82 -3.28 0.13
N GLY A 6 17.74 -3.87 0.63
CA GLY A 6 17.59 -4.23 2.05
C GLY A 6 16.19 -4.75 2.36
N ASP A 7 15.93 -5.02 3.65
CA ASP A 7 14.61 -5.35 4.17
C ASP A 7 13.92 -4.08 4.69
N LEU A 8 12.67 -3.83 4.30
CA LEU A 8 11.89 -2.67 4.76
C LEU A 8 11.73 -2.66 6.28
N TRP A 9 11.69 -3.82 6.94
CA TRP A 9 11.54 -3.90 8.40
C TRP A 9 12.80 -3.49 9.15
N ASP A 10 13.98 -3.60 8.54
CA ASP A 10 15.22 -3.06 9.12
C ASP A 10 15.17 -1.53 9.12
N TRP A 11 14.72 -0.93 8.01
CA TRP A 11 14.49 0.52 7.93
C TRP A 11 13.43 1.00 8.92
N HIS A 12 12.37 0.20 9.11
CA HIS A 12 11.33 0.47 10.12
C HIS A 12 11.91 0.49 11.53
N ALA A 13 12.78 -0.46 11.86
CA ALA A 13 13.50 -0.49 13.15
C ALA A 13 14.42 0.72 13.34
N ASP A 14 14.99 1.24 12.24
CA ASP A 14 15.78 2.48 12.21
C ASP A 14 14.92 3.76 12.23
N GLY A 15 13.61 3.65 12.49
CA GLY A 15 12.70 4.78 12.63
C GLY A 15 12.10 5.30 11.33
N HIS A 16 12.26 4.60 10.21
CA HIS A 16 11.55 4.95 8.97
C HIS A 16 10.08 4.55 9.05
N ARG A 17 9.22 5.34 8.40
CA ARG A 17 7.88 4.88 8.07
C ARG A 17 7.93 3.98 6.86
N ILE A 18 7.13 2.92 6.82
CA ILE A 18 7.12 1.99 5.70
C ILE A 18 5.81 2.02 4.92
N VAL A 19 5.94 1.96 3.58
CA VAL A 19 4.78 1.87 2.68
C VAL A 19 4.34 0.41 2.53
N ILE A 20 3.09 0.15 2.89
CA ILE A 20 2.40 -1.12 2.73
C ILE A 20 1.53 -1.03 1.48
N SER A 21 1.92 -1.72 0.40
CA SER A 21 1.08 -1.81 -0.80
C SER A 21 -0.11 -2.73 -0.54
N THR A 22 -1.32 -2.21 -0.78
CA THR A 22 -2.57 -2.91 -0.44
C THR A 22 -3.56 -2.97 -1.60
N ASN A 23 -4.53 -3.86 -1.48
CA ASN A 23 -5.76 -3.80 -2.28
C ASN A 23 -6.82 -2.98 -1.56
N ILE A 24 -7.68 -2.32 -2.31
CA ILE A 24 -8.91 -1.78 -1.77
C ILE A 24 -9.95 -2.89 -1.75
N GLY A 25 -10.31 -3.35 -0.55
CA GLY A 25 -11.24 -4.46 -0.39
C GLY A 25 -11.44 -4.85 1.06
N TYR A 26 -12.50 -5.59 1.32
CA TYR A 26 -12.83 -6.12 2.64
C TYR A 26 -13.85 -7.25 2.52
N CYS A 27 -13.81 -8.18 3.47
CA CYS A 27 -14.89 -9.15 3.66
C CYS A 27 -16.11 -8.42 4.26
N PRO A 28 -17.30 -8.45 3.62
CA PRO A 28 -18.50 -7.76 4.13
C PRO A 28 -18.95 -8.25 5.52
N GLU A 29 -18.67 -9.50 5.87
CA GLU A 29 -19.10 -10.10 7.15
C GLU A 29 -18.20 -9.67 8.32
N THR A 30 -16.90 -9.51 8.08
CA THR A 30 -15.92 -9.28 9.15
C THR A 30 -15.21 -7.93 9.06
N TYR A 31 -15.41 -7.17 7.99
CA TYR A 31 -14.66 -5.95 7.65
C TYR A 31 -13.13 -6.15 7.58
N ARG A 32 -12.65 -7.37 7.30
CA ARG A 32 -11.21 -7.65 7.22
C ARG A 32 -10.73 -7.51 5.78
N ASN A 33 -9.65 -6.77 5.56
CA ASN A 33 -8.94 -6.72 4.28
C ASN A 33 -8.11 -7.99 4.06
N ASN A 34 -8.03 -8.46 2.82
CA ASN A 34 -7.15 -9.57 2.47
C ASN A 34 -5.69 -9.07 2.32
N MET A 35 -4.91 -9.28 3.36
CA MET A 35 -3.46 -9.00 3.40
C MET A 35 -2.66 -10.31 3.29
N GLY A 36 -2.94 -11.14 2.27
CA GLY A 36 -2.43 -12.51 2.17
C GLY A 36 -1.02 -12.69 1.59
N ALA A 37 -0.38 -11.65 1.05
CA ALA A 37 0.96 -11.77 0.47
C ALA A 37 1.85 -10.53 0.66
N GLY A 38 3.15 -10.72 0.41
CA GLY A 38 4.14 -9.64 0.35
C GLY A 38 4.25 -8.83 1.64
N ILE A 39 4.51 -7.53 1.49
CA ILE A 39 4.67 -6.61 2.62
C ILE A 39 3.38 -6.47 3.46
N ALA A 40 2.20 -6.56 2.82
CA ALA A 40 0.91 -6.54 3.51
C ALA A 40 0.74 -7.74 4.45
N TRP A 41 1.10 -8.95 4.02
CA TRP A 41 1.10 -10.14 4.88
C TRP A 41 2.10 -10.04 6.02
N GLN A 42 3.30 -9.54 5.72
CA GLN A 42 4.33 -9.30 6.73
C GLN A 42 3.85 -8.30 7.79
N ALA A 43 3.09 -7.26 7.40
CA ALA A 43 2.50 -6.30 8.31
C ALA A 43 1.38 -6.93 9.15
N ALA A 44 0.44 -7.65 8.53
CA ALA A 44 -0.65 -8.32 9.22
C ALA A 44 -0.18 -9.39 10.21
N ARG A 45 0.98 -10.03 9.97
CA ARG A 45 1.59 -10.96 10.92
C ARG A 45 2.24 -10.27 12.12
N ARG A 46 2.78 -9.07 11.93
CA ARG A 46 3.38 -8.26 13.01
C ARG A 46 2.30 -7.57 13.85
N TYR A 47 1.23 -7.13 13.20
CA TYR A 47 0.13 -6.36 13.79
C TYR A 47 -1.22 -6.99 13.38
N PRO A 48 -1.72 -7.99 14.16
CA PRO A 48 -2.89 -8.80 13.79
C PRO A 48 -4.21 -8.03 13.62
N GLU A 49 -4.29 -6.81 14.15
CA GLU A 49 -5.44 -5.91 14.06
C GLU A 49 -5.51 -5.14 12.73
N LEU A 50 -4.40 -5.06 11.98
CA LEU A 50 -4.35 -4.28 10.73
C LEU A 50 -5.38 -4.71 9.68
N PRO A 51 -5.64 -6.01 9.43
CA PRO A 51 -6.62 -6.41 8.44
C PRO A 51 -8.02 -5.85 8.73
N GLU A 52 -8.45 -5.88 10.00
CA GLU A 52 -9.75 -5.33 10.38
C GLU A 52 -9.74 -3.80 10.34
N TRP A 53 -8.71 -3.17 10.90
CA TRP A 53 -8.59 -1.71 10.88
C TRP A 53 -8.64 -1.17 9.45
N TYR A 54 -7.80 -1.69 8.55
CA TYR A 54 -7.72 -1.22 7.17
C TYR A 54 -8.97 -1.58 6.36
N GLY A 55 -9.54 -2.78 6.57
CA GLY A 55 -10.76 -3.19 5.89
C GLY A 55 -11.97 -2.31 6.25
N ARG A 56 -12.07 -1.81 7.50
CA ARG A 56 -13.06 -0.79 7.86
C ARG A 56 -12.87 0.53 7.11
N GLN A 57 -11.63 0.94 6.87
CA GLN A 57 -11.34 2.13 6.07
C GLN A 57 -11.75 1.90 4.60
N CYS A 58 -11.43 0.73 4.03
CA CYS A 58 -11.90 0.38 2.69
C CYS A 58 -13.43 0.34 2.58
N ALA A 59 -14.12 -0.11 3.63
CA ALA A 59 -15.58 -0.11 3.65
C ALA A 59 -16.18 1.30 3.70
N ALA A 60 -15.54 2.22 4.43
CA ALA A 60 -15.99 3.61 4.52
C ALA A 60 -15.77 4.40 3.22
N HIS A 61 -14.67 4.14 2.51
CA HIS A 61 -14.26 4.96 1.36
C HIS A 61 -14.48 4.30 -0.01
N GLY A 62 -14.57 2.96 -0.08
CA GLY A 62 -14.68 2.25 -1.35
C GLY A 62 -13.55 2.62 -2.32
N ALA A 63 -13.90 2.90 -3.58
CA ALA A 63 -12.93 3.29 -4.62
C ALA A 63 -12.09 4.52 -4.25
N ASP A 64 -12.60 5.39 -3.38
CA ASP A 64 -11.95 6.62 -2.95
C ASP A 64 -11.02 6.43 -1.74
N THR A 65 -10.71 5.18 -1.36
CA THR A 65 -9.77 4.90 -0.28
C THR A 65 -8.44 5.65 -0.51
N PRO A 66 -8.07 6.58 0.38
CA PRO A 66 -6.86 7.38 0.22
C PRO A 66 -5.62 6.61 0.70
N VAL A 67 -4.46 7.25 0.62
CA VAL A 67 -3.29 6.81 1.41
C VAL A 67 -3.61 7.05 2.88
N LEU A 68 -3.47 6.02 3.70
CA LEU A 68 -3.84 6.07 5.12
C LEU A 68 -2.61 5.85 6.00
N GLU A 69 -2.48 6.65 7.05
CA GLU A 69 -1.39 6.53 8.01
C GLU A 69 -1.85 5.82 9.31
N ARG A 70 -1.01 4.89 9.78
CA ARG A 70 -1.02 4.38 11.16
C ARG A 70 0.22 4.86 11.86
N SER A 71 0.16 6.11 12.35
CA SER A 71 1.32 6.83 12.89
C SER A 71 1.90 6.14 14.13
N ASP A 72 1.04 5.50 14.94
CA ASP A 72 1.43 4.68 16.09
C ASP A 72 2.31 3.48 15.72
N LEU A 73 2.20 3.00 14.49
CA LEU A 73 2.96 1.86 13.96
C LEU A 73 4.01 2.28 12.92
N GLY A 74 4.08 3.55 12.55
CA GLY A 74 4.96 4.02 11.47
C GLY A 74 4.64 3.39 10.11
N LEU A 75 3.35 3.17 9.80
CA LEU A 75 2.93 2.51 8.54
C LEU A 75 2.10 3.45 7.66
N LEU A 76 2.34 3.40 6.36
CA LEU A 76 1.58 4.10 5.32
C LEU A 76 0.91 3.07 4.40
N PHE A 77 -0.40 3.02 4.38
CA PHE A 77 -1.17 2.09 3.54
C PHE A 77 -1.42 2.75 2.19
N PHE A 78 -0.82 2.18 1.15
CA PHE A 78 -0.84 2.72 -0.20
C PHE A 78 -1.64 1.80 -1.12
N PRO A 79 -2.87 2.19 -1.49
CA PRO A 79 -3.72 1.38 -2.34
C PRO A 79 -3.12 1.24 -3.75
N VAL A 80 -2.87 0.00 -4.17
CA VAL A 80 -2.33 -0.31 -5.50
C VAL A 80 -3.29 -1.12 -6.36
N LYS A 81 -4.25 -1.84 -5.76
CA LYS A 81 -5.27 -2.59 -6.50
C LYS A 81 -6.66 -1.96 -6.32
N PRO A 82 -7.42 -1.79 -7.41
CA PRO A 82 -8.69 -1.07 -7.39
C PRO A 82 -9.77 -1.81 -6.61
N PHE A 83 -10.76 -1.04 -6.16
CA PHE A 83 -11.95 -1.54 -5.50
C PHE A 83 -12.88 -2.26 -6.48
N VAL A 84 -13.60 -3.27 -5.99
CA VAL A 84 -14.61 -4.02 -6.76
C VAL A 84 -15.98 -3.82 -6.08
N PRO A 85 -16.84 -2.91 -6.57
CA PRO A 85 -18.04 -2.48 -5.85
C PRO A 85 -19.03 -3.59 -5.47
N HIS A 86 -19.22 -4.57 -6.35
CA HIS A 86 -20.17 -5.66 -6.13
C HIS A 86 -19.55 -6.91 -5.49
N ASP A 87 -18.23 -6.90 -5.26
CA ASP A 87 -17.50 -8.00 -4.65
C ASP A 87 -16.21 -7.48 -3.99
N PRO A 88 -16.34 -6.68 -2.91
CA PRO A 88 -15.20 -5.99 -2.30
C PRO A 88 -14.18 -6.96 -1.72
N GLU A 89 -14.59 -8.20 -1.39
CA GLU A 89 -13.69 -9.23 -0.93
C GLU A 89 -12.74 -9.68 -2.03
N ARG A 90 -13.13 -9.63 -3.31
CA ARG A 90 -12.26 -10.00 -4.43
C ARG A 90 -11.32 -8.90 -4.92
N GLY A 91 -11.23 -7.77 -4.21
CA GLY A 91 -10.25 -6.71 -4.51
C GLY A 91 -8.80 -7.23 -4.58
N TRP A 92 -8.45 -8.25 -3.78
CA TRP A 92 -7.13 -8.86 -3.81
C TRP A 92 -6.80 -9.58 -5.13
N ALA A 93 -7.80 -10.07 -5.87
CA ALA A 93 -7.59 -10.81 -7.10
C ALA A 93 -7.28 -9.89 -8.30
N GLN A 94 -7.47 -8.57 -8.15
CA GLN A 94 -7.17 -7.59 -9.19
C GLN A 94 -5.65 -7.44 -9.38
N ASN A 95 -5.23 -6.98 -10.55
CA ASN A 95 -3.86 -6.52 -10.77
C ASN A 95 -3.67 -5.14 -10.17
N ALA A 96 -2.42 -4.77 -9.87
CA ALA A 96 -2.12 -3.39 -9.52
C ALA A 96 -2.43 -2.45 -10.69
N SER A 97 -2.90 -1.25 -10.38
CA SER A 97 -3.29 -0.23 -11.36
C SER A 97 -2.31 0.93 -11.33
N LEU A 98 -1.66 1.22 -12.46
CA LEU A 98 -0.80 2.40 -12.61
C LEU A 98 -1.58 3.70 -12.42
N GLU A 99 -2.83 3.75 -12.89
CA GLU A 99 -3.70 4.91 -12.73
C GLU A 99 -4.00 5.17 -11.25
N LEU A 100 -4.33 4.11 -10.50
CA LEU A 100 -4.55 4.23 -9.06
C LEU A 100 -3.28 4.70 -8.34
N ILE A 101 -2.13 4.08 -8.65
CA ILE A 101 -0.83 4.47 -8.08
C ILE A 101 -0.55 5.95 -8.37
N ALA A 102 -0.67 6.39 -9.62
CA ALA A 102 -0.48 7.77 -10.03
C ALA A 102 -1.40 8.72 -9.23
N SER A 103 -2.70 8.41 -9.14
CA SER A 103 -3.68 9.23 -8.42
C SER A 103 -3.47 9.32 -6.91
N ARG A 104 -2.60 8.47 -6.33
CA ARG A 104 -2.32 8.41 -4.89
C ARG A 104 -0.91 8.86 -4.53
N LEU A 105 -0.02 9.03 -5.51
CA LEU A 105 1.36 9.45 -5.27
C LEU A 105 1.45 10.82 -4.62
N ALA A 106 0.62 11.78 -5.03
CA ALA A 106 0.57 13.11 -4.40
C ALA A 106 0.27 13.03 -2.88
N GLN A 107 -0.70 12.21 -2.47
CA GLN A 107 -1.03 12.00 -1.05
C GLN A 107 0.13 11.34 -0.30
N LEU A 108 0.83 10.40 -0.94
CA LEU A 108 2.03 9.79 -0.37
C LEU A 108 3.16 10.82 -0.22
N ALA A 109 3.34 11.72 -1.19
CA ALA A 109 4.33 12.79 -1.17
C ALA A 109 4.06 13.76 0.00
N GLU A 110 2.81 14.19 0.16
CA GLU A 110 2.39 15.05 1.27
C GLU A 110 2.69 14.41 2.63
N LEU A 111 2.35 13.13 2.80
CA LEU A 111 2.65 12.39 4.02
C LEU A 111 4.16 12.18 4.22
N ALA A 112 4.92 11.97 3.15
CA ALA A 112 6.36 11.80 3.20
C ALA A 112 7.10 13.10 3.55
N ALA A 113 6.57 14.26 3.14
CA ALA A 113 7.14 15.57 3.44
C ALA A 113 7.08 15.94 4.92
N VAL A 114 6.18 15.32 5.69
CA VAL A 114 6.01 15.56 7.13
C VAL A 114 6.40 14.33 7.93
N GLY A 115 7.28 14.47 8.92
CA GLY A 115 7.63 13.38 9.85
C GLY A 115 8.89 12.60 9.45
N ALA A 116 8.94 11.33 9.86
CA ALA A 116 10.11 10.48 9.67
C ALA A 116 10.29 10.07 8.19
N PRO A 117 11.53 9.76 7.76
CA PRO A 117 11.80 9.31 6.39
C PRO A 117 10.95 8.09 6.00
N VAL A 118 10.56 8.02 4.73
CA VAL A 118 9.71 6.94 4.20
C VAL A 118 10.56 5.93 3.42
N ALA A 119 10.34 4.65 3.68
CA ALA A 119 10.90 3.54 2.93
C ALA A 119 9.77 2.76 2.21
N MET A 120 9.98 2.44 0.94
CA MET A 120 9.01 1.69 0.14
C MET A 120 9.71 0.72 -0.82
N SER A 121 9.07 -0.42 -1.06
CA SER A 121 9.41 -1.28 -2.20
C SER A 121 8.90 -0.65 -3.50
N THR A 122 9.30 -1.21 -4.64
CA THR A 122 8.64 -0.91 -5.93
C THR A 122 7.17 -1.39 -5.89
N VAL A 123 6.26 -0.48 -5.56
CA VAL A 123 4.83 -0.76 -5.36
C VAL A 123 4.19 -1.32 -6.64
N GLY A 124 3.29 -2.30 -6.51
CA GLY A 124 2.63 -2.87 -7.69
C GLY A 124 3.53 -3.71 -8.63
N ALA A 125 4.81 -3.87 -8.33
CA ALA A 125 5.75 -4.62 -9.17
C ALA A 125 6.07 -6.04 -8.66
N GLY A 126 5.34 -6.52 -7.65
CA GLY A 126 5.42 -7.91 -7.19
C GLY A 126 4.80 -8.91 -8.19
N PRO A 127 4.85 -10.23 -7.89
CA PRO A 127 4.19 -11.24 -8.71
C PRO A 127 2.70 -10.95 -8.96
N LYS A 128 2.18 -11.41 -10.11
CA LYS A 128 0.75 -11.38 -10.40
C LYS A 128 -0.01 -12.14 -9.30
N GLY A 129 -1.14 -11.58 -8.85
CA GLY A 129 -1.94 -12.12 -7.75
C GLY A 129 -1.48 -11.72 -6.35
N SER A 130 -0.23 -11.30 -6.13
CA SER A 130 0.31 -11.00 -4.79
C SER A 130 0.45 -9.51 -4.45
N GLY A 131 -0.14 -8.62 -5.26
CA GLY A 131 0.08 -7.18 -5.09
C GLY A 131 0.62 -6.49 -6.34
N GLY A 132 1.01 -7.24 -7.38
CA GLY A 132 1.67 -6.63 -8.54
C GLY A 132 1.25 -7.14 -9.90
N GLY A 133 2.21 -7.25 -10.82
CA GLY A 133 2.01 -7.44 -12.25
C GLY A 133 2.40 -6.24 -13.12
N LEU A 134 2.83 -5.14 -12.51
CA LEU A 134 3.39 -3.98 -13.23
C LEU A 134 4.89 -4.16 -13.48
N ASP A 135 5.37 -3.53 -14.55
CA ASP A 135 6.80 -3.43 -14.82
C ASP A 135 7.47 -2.54 -13.75
N PRO A 136 8.48 -3.06 -13.00
CA PRO A 136 9.22 -2.27 -12.05
C PRO A 136 9.81 -0.96 -12.62
N ALA A 137 10.23 -0.96 -13.88
CA ALA A 137 10.81 0.22 -14.52
C ALA A 137 9.76 1.33 -14.70
N MET A 138 8.56 0.96 -15.17
CA MET A 138 7.45 1.91 -15.34
C MET A 138 6.99 2.51 -14.01
N VAL A 139 6.92 1.69 -12.96
CA VAL A 139 6.55 2.20 -11.63
C VAL A 139 7.64 3.14 -11.10
N ALA A 140 8.91 2.79 -11.27
CA ALA A 140 10.01 3.63 -10.80
C ALA A 140 10.03 4.98 -11.52
N GLU A 141 9.85 4.99 -12.84
CA GLU A 141 9.73 6.23 -13.63
C GLU A 141 8.55 7.09 -13.17
N LEU A 142 7.40 6.46 -12.90
CA LEU A 142 6.23 7.15 -12.36
C LEU A 142 6.52 7.77 -10.99
N ILE A 143 7.15 7.03 -10.06
CA ILE A 143 7.48 7.55 -8.73
C ILE A 143 8.48 8.71 -8.84
N GLU A 144 9.52 8.58 -9.66
CA GLU A 144 10.53 9.62 -9.84
C GLU A 144 9.93 10.89 -10.41
N ARG A 145 9.03 10.77 -11.39
CA ARG A 145 8.33 11.93 -11.96
C ARG A 145 7.47 12.66 -10.92
N GLU A 146 6.73 11.93 -10.09
CA GLU A 146 5.74 12.54 -9.19
C GLU A 146 6.31 12.96 -7.82
N LEU A 147 7.49 12.45 -7.42
CA LEU A 147 8.09 12.72 -6.10
C LEU A 147 9.40 13.52 -6.15
N ASP A 148 10.06 13.67 -7.30
CA ASP A 148 11.30 14.45 -7.43
C ASP A 148 11.09 15.83 -8.14
N GLU A 149 9.85 16.30 -8.26
CA GLU A 149 9.52 17.73 -8.55
C GLU A 149 9.66 18.60 -7.29
#